data_AF-A0A9P6XFM6-F1
#
_entry.id   AF-A0A9P6XFM6-F1
#
_cell.length_a   1.000
_cell.length_b   1.000
_cell.length_c   1.000
_cell.angle_alpha   90.00
_cell.angle_beta   90.00
_cell.angle_gamma   90.00
#
_symmetry.space_group_name_H-M   'P 1'
#
loop_
_entity.id
_entity.type
_entity.pdbx_description
1 polymer ?
#
loop_
_entity_poly.entity_id
_entity_poly.type
_entity_poly.pdbx_seq_one_letter_code
_entity_poly.pdbx_strand_id
1 'polypeptide(L)'
;MPPIPSTRNIKLDTTQSDIVQWTLTRQHSKIYFNKQPTAENELTDDNTMEMARILLGILHKEEEEEKKKENVRLLADRIKRLYKHVKFSSKRFVNCSIQNTQKSKIGKLLELYYALSNELQDTLALRLNFLLSAIKDNELLGVALCEVLCWKEQAGKDYIMSLNTEQLNYFLIEDGKIFFRDNGDMKWEKMKRFYYVLHQYQAEKETCLNQLIHIKELMNSSDTKAVYYKMIEQVKKEVLFKTHAKENLILEYLSFWFFEFNQDSTVNITDYTIRVLQSYLTAENNMIIPDVTVLLYIYCSGCRKLVAEDKDALRIFDIMDSITQAVLKLLEEGHDSFGGLAILLAFAQFTLHYIRIDLTYPTWFESTFVNPKTTALTKRMHAVFLKALEETIPYELPSILQVHGKAMLHHSNDTSIITHIRTRLLELGVDNSLKRYPETLGTPLQRSLATNTTIDDEVRVAIEQFIKREGSIPTNLLQNFVFRRQWFIATFLPALFSYDNPSMTDAKFKLIKALKEKGKIPETVYRELMQKIY
;
A
#
# COMPACT_ATOMS: atom_id res chain seq x y z
N MET A 1 -4.95 -52.87 44.68
CA MET A 1 -4.63 -51.45 44.44
C MET A 1 -3.43 -51.08 45.28
N PRO A 2 -2.30 -50.68 44.69
CA PRO A 2 -1.24 -49.91 45.35
C PRO A 2 -1.39 -48.40 45.05
N PRO A 3 -0.76 -47.52 45.86
CA PRO A 3 -1.15 -46.12 45.99
C PRO A 3 -0.62 -45.24 44.86
N ILE A 4 -1.44 -44.26 44.50
CA ILE A 4 -1.12 -43.14 43.59
C ILE A 4 -0.27 -42.13 44.37
N PRO A 5 0.94 -41.76 43.92
CA PRO A 5 1.61 -40.57 44.41
C PRO A 5 1.03 -39.34 43.69
N SER A 6 0.38 -38.50 44.48
CA SER A 6 0.01 -37.13 44.17
C SER A 6 1.25 -36.30 43.81
N THR A 7 1.18 -35.54 42.72
CA THR A 7 1.25 -34.05 42.73
C THR A 7 1.28 -33.48 41.32
N ARG A 8 0.13 -32.91 40.94
CA ARG A 8 0.02 -31.72 40.10
C ARG A 8 0.84 -30.60 40.75
N ASN A 9 1.52 -29.77 39.95
CA ASN A 9 1.64 -28.31 40.13
C ASN A 9 2.59 -27.69 39.09
N ILE A 10 2.18 -27.65 37.81
CA ILE A 10 2.54 -26.57 36.89
C ILE A 10 1.29 -26.30 36.04
N LYS A 11 0.64 -25.15 36.23
CA LYS A 11 -0.30 -24.61 35.25
C LYS A 11 0.53 -24.14 34.06
N LEU A 12 0.29 -24.71 32.88
CA LEU A 12 0.84 -24.25 31.61
C LEU A 12 -0.10 -23.15 31.07
N ASP A 13 0.48 -22.01 30.70
CA ASP A 13 -0.23 -20.73 30.82
C ASP A 13 -0.99 -20.25 29.57
N THR A 14 -1.01 -20.94 28.43
CA THR A 14 -1.95 -20.60 27.33
C THR A 14 -2.19 -21.73 26.33
N THR A 15 -3.47 -21.94 25.99
CA THR A 15 -4.01 -22.95 25.06
C THR A 15 -3.66 -22.74 23.57
N GLN A 16 -3.22 -21.56 23.16
CA GLN A 16 -2.90 -21.26 21.75
C GLN A 16 -1.54 -21.84 21.29
N SER A 17 -0.54 -21.86 22.18
CA SER A 17 0.76 -22.47 21.90
C SER A 17 0.63 -24.00 21.70
N ASP A 18 -0.29 -24.61 22.43
CA ASP A 18 -0.64 -26.02 22.28
C ASP A 18 -1.27 -26.30 20.90
N ILE A 19 -2.16 -25.45 20.37
CA ILE A 19 -2.86 -25.72 19.09
C ILE A 19 -1.91 -25.71 17.90
N VAL A 20 -0.98 -24.74 17.81
CA VAL A 20 0.01 -24.68 16.73
C VAL A 20 0.93 -25.92 16.77
N GLN A 21 1.34 -26.32 17.97
CA GLN A 21 2.19 -27.49 18.18
C GLN A 21 1.46 -28.82 17.96
N TRP A 22 0.15 -28.88 18.26
CA TRP A 22 -0.71 -30.05 18.03
C TRP A 22 -1.03 -30.25 16.54
N THR A 23 -1.14 -29.15 15.79
CA THR A 23 -1.41 -29.17 14.34
C THR A 23 -0.17 -29.65 13.56
N LEU A 24 1.03 -29.28 14.01
CA LEU A 24 2.30 -29.71 13.42
C LEU A 24 2.65 -31.18 13.69
N THR A 25 2.11 -31.79 14.76
CA THR A 25 2.49 -33.15 15.22
C THR A 25 1.50 -34.26 14.83
N ARG A 26 0.52 -33.98 13.94
CA ARG A 26 -0.49 -34.94 13.45
C ARG A 26 -0.94 -35.97 14.50
N GLN A 27 -1.83 -35.53 15.41
CA GLN A 27 -2.65 -36.40 16.28
C GLN A 27 -1.90 -37.51 17.05
N HIS A 28 -0.66 -37.29 17.48
CA HIS A 28 -0.05 -38.20 18.45
C HIS A 28 -0.54 -37.87 19.87
N SER A 29 -0.93 -38.92 20.60
CA SER A 29 -1.66 -38.81 21.86
C SER A 29 -0.87 -38.05 22.94
N LYS A 30 -1.61 -37.42 23.86
CA LYS A 30 -1.17 -36.67 25.06
C LYS A 30 -0.21 -37.42 26.03
N ILE A 31 0.31 -38.58 25.64
CA ILE A 31 1.06 -39.51 26.52
C ILE A 31 2.57 -39.18 26.60
N TYR A 32 3.12 -38.35 25.70
CA TYR A 32 4.56 -38.05 25.67
C TYR A 32 5.01 -36.76 26.38
N PHE A 33 4.15 -36.13 27.19
CA PHE A 33 4.57 -35.05 28.09
C PHE A 33 5.35 -35.58 29.30
N ASN A 34 6.51 -36.20 29.04
CA ASN A 34 7.50 -36.43 30.09
C ASN A 34 8.30 -35.14 30.28
N LYS A 35 8.24 -34.64 31.53
CA LYS A 35 9.02 -33.54 32.11
C LYS A 35 10.28 -33.20 31.31
N GLN A 36 10.40 -31.95 30.86
CA GLN A 36 11.72 -31.37 30.64
C GLN A 36 12.54 -31.56 31.92
N PRO A 37 13.77 -32.09 31.85
CA PRO A 37 14.60 -32.20 33.02
C PRO A 37 15.04 -30.79 33.42
N THR A 38 14.38 -30.24 34.45
CA THR A 38 14.83 -29.05 35.19
C THR A 38 15.87 -29.42 36.26
N ALA A 39 16.46 -30.61 36.19
CA ALA A 39 17.43 -31.08 37.18
C ALA A 39 18.86 -30.78 36.72
N GLU A 40 19.50 -29.84 37.42
CA GLU A 40 20.94 -29.55 37.41
C GLU A 40 21.78 -30.70 37.98
N ASN A 41 21.45 -31.96 37.67
CA ASN A 41 22.26 -33.12 38.08
C ASN A 41 23.12 -33.59 36.90
N GLU A 42 24.40 -33.25 36.96
CA GLU A 42 25.54 -33.84 36.24
C GLU A 42 25.28 -34.23 34.76
N LEU A 43 24.87 -33.25 33.94
CA LEU A 43 25.09 -33.33 32.50
C LEU A 43 26.60 -33.35 32.24
N THR A 44 27.15 -34.46 31.76
CA THR A 44 28.52 -34.50 31.25
C THR A 44 28.64 -33.52 30.09
N ASP A 45 29.32 -32.39 30.36
CA ASP A 45 29.45 -31.22 29.49
C ASP A 45 29.82 -31.59 28.04
N ASP A 46 30.67 -32.60 27.89
CA ASP A 46 31.29 -32.97 26.62
C ASP A 46 30.31 -33.57 25.60
N ASN A 47 29.29 -34.32 26.02
CA ASN A 47 28.43 -35.06 25.09
C ASN A 47 27.57 -34.15 24.20
N THR A 48 26.99 -33.08 24.76
CA THR A 48 26.18 -32.13 23.99
C THR A 48 27.07 -31.25 23.10
N MET A 49 28.22 -30.85 23.62
CA MET A 49 29.20 -30.04 22.88
C MET A 49 29.78 -30.82 21.70
N GLU A 50 30.03 -32.12 21.87
CA GLU A 50 30.48 -32.98 20.79
C GLU A 50 29.46 -33.09 19.65
N MET A 51 28.17 -33.20 19.96
CA MET A 51 27.13 -33.18 18.91
C MET A 51 27.15 -31.86 18.13
N ALA A 52 27.36 -30.73 18.81
CA ALA A 52 27.48 -29.44 18.16
C ALA A 52 28.73 -29.34 17.27
N ARG A 53 29.88 -29.89 17.71
CA ARG A 53 31.10 -29.98 16.89
C ARG A 53 30.88 -30.82 15.64
N ILE A 54 30.16 -31.94 15.75
CA ILE A 54 29.81 -32.78 14.58
C ILE A 54 28.93 -31.99 13.60
N LEU A 55 27.91 -31.27 14.10
CA LEU A 55 27.07 -30.40 13.25
C LEU A 55 27.91 -29.36 12.50
N LEU A 56 28.83 -28.68 13.20
CA LEU A 56 29.73 -27.70 12.60
C LEU A 56 30.70 -28.32 11.60
N GLY A 57 31.14 -29.56 11.85
CA GLY A 57 31.93 -30.35 10.91
C GLY A 57 31.17 -30.60 9.62
N ILE A 58 29.88 -30.94 9.69
CA ILE A 58 29.01 -31.10 8.51
C ILE A 58 28.82 -29.76 7.80
N LEU A 59 28.61 -28.67 8.56
CA LEU A 59 28.42 -27.32 8.01
C LEU A 59 29.65 -26.82 7.22
N HIS A 60 30.85 -27.17 7.66
CA HIS A 60 32.09 -26.68 7.06
C HIS A 60 32.59 -27.51 5.88
N LYS A 61 32.17 -28.77 5.76
CA LYS A 61 32.56 -29.60 4.63
C LYS A 61 31.62 -29.35 3.45
N GLU A 62 32.19 -29.15 2.27
CA GLU A 62 31.46 -29.20 1.02
C GLU A 62 31.36 -30.67 0.61
N GLU A 63 30.29 -31.33 1.06
CA GLU A 63 29.97 -32.71 0.70
C GLU A 63 28.80 -32.76 -0.27
N GLU A 64 28.73 -33.82 -1.08
CA GLU A 64 27.55 -34.13 -1.89
C GLU A 64 26.29 -34.24 -0.99
N GLU A 65 25.15 -33.79 -1.49
CA GLU A 65 23.89 -33.72 -0.72
C GLU A 65 23.50 -35.07 -0.08
N GLU A 66 23.72 -36.20 -0.75
CA GLU A 66 23.40 -37.51 -0.15
C GLU A 66 24.30 -37.87 1.03
N LYS A 67 25.59 -37.52 0.96
CA LYS A 67 26.51 -37.73 2.08
C LYS A 67 26.19 -36.79 3.25
N LYS A 68 25.78 -35.56 2.97
CA LYS A 68 25.30 -34.59 3.97
C LYS A 68 24.05 -35.13 4.69
N LYS A 69 23.07 -35.66 3.95
CA LYS A 69 21.85 -36.28 4.54
C LYS A 69 22.18 -37.47 5.43
N GLU A 70 23.08 -38.36 4.99
CA GLU A 70 23.49 -39.52 5.80
C GLU A 70 24.18 -39.07 7.10
N ASN A 71 25.08 -38.09 7.02
CA ASN A 71 25.73 -37.53 8.21
C ASN A 71 24.74 -36.88 9.18
N VAL A 72 23.69 -36.21 8.66
CA VAL A 72 22.61 -35.64 9.49
C VAL A 72 21.80 -36.73 10.18
N ARG A 73 21.47 -37.84 9.50
CA ARG A 73 20.78 -39.00 10.10
C ARG A 73 21.60 -39.64 11.22
N LEU A 74 22.90 -39.87 10.98
CA LEU A 74 23.81 -40.42 11.99
C LEU A 74 23.91 -39.50 13.21
N LEU A 75 23.91 -38.19 13.01
CA LEU A 75 23.87 -37.21 14.10
C LEU A 75 22.54 -37.27 14.85
N ALA A 76 21.41 -37.35 14.14
CA ALA A 76 20.08 -37.48 14.74
C ALA A 76 20.00 -38.71 15.66
N ASP A 77 20.44 -39.88 15.21
CA ASP A 77 20.43 -41.12 16.02
C ASP A 77 21.28 -41.02 17.28
N ARG A 78 22.41 -40.30 17.23
CA ARG A 78 23.22 -40.01 18.41
C ARG A 78 22.47 -39.11 19.38
N ILE A 79 21.85 -38.05 18.88
CA ILE A 79 21.03 -37.13 19.70
C ILE A 79 19.85 -37.87 20.33
N LYS A 80 19.12 -38.72 19.58
CA LYS A 80 18.01 -39.53 20.13
C LYS A 80 18.45 -40.39 21.30
N ARG A 81 19.60 -41.06 21.19
CA ARG A 81 20.18 -41.86 22.29
C ARG A 81 20.52 -41.00 23.50
N LEU A 82 21.22 -39.88 23.31
CA LEU A 82 21.59 -38.98 24.40
C LEU A 82 20.34 -38.37 25.07
N TYR A 83 19.34 -38.00 24.29
CA TYR A 83 18.09 -37.43 24.77
C TYR A 83 17.30 -38.43 25.61
N LYS A 84 17.19 -39.70 25.16
CA LYS A 84 16.54 -40.79 25.92
C LYS A 84 17.19 -41.01 27.29
N HIS A 85 18.48 -40.72 27.42
CA HIS A 85 19.24 -40.84 28.67
C HIS A 85 19.38 -39.52 29.43
N VAL A 86 18.67 -38.45 29.05
CA VAL A 86 18.72 -37.13 29.70
C VAL A 86 20.13 -36.50 29.67
N LYS A 87 20.94 -36.87 28.68
CA LYS A 87 22.33 -36.38 28.49
C LYS A 87 22.48 -35.34 27.38
N PHE A 88 21.37 -34.84 26.84
CA PHE A 88 21.35 -33.85 25.76
C PHE A 88 20.65 -32.56 26.20
N SER A 89 21.31 -31.43 26.00
CA SER A 89 20.70 -30.10 26.21
C SER A 89 20.56 -29.33 24.90
N SER A 90 19.32 -29.17 24.44
CA SER A 90 19.00 -28.39 23.23
C SER A 90 19.54 -26.96 23.30
N LYS A 91 19.41 -26.30 24.46
CA LYS A 91 19.88 -24.92 24.68
C LYS A 91 21.40 -24.81 24.54
N ARG A 92 22.16 -25.73 25.13
CA ARG A 92 23.64 -25.72 25.03
C ARG A 92 24.10 -26.04 23.62
N PHE A 93 23.47 -27.02 22.96
CA PHE A 93 23.74 -27.39 21.58
C PHE A 93 23.56 -26.18 20.63
N VAL A 94 22.43 -25.48 20.75
CA VAL A 94 22.13 -24.26 19.98
C VAL A 94 23.16 -23.17 20.23
N ASN A 95 23.43 -22.85 21.51
CA ASN A 95 24.38 -21.79 21.86
C ASN A 95 25.78 -22.07 21.31
N CYS A 96 26.27 -23.31 21.46
CA CYS A 96 27.56 -23.72 20.90
C CYS A 96 27.57 -23.61 19.37
N SER A 97 26.50 -24.05 18.71
CA SER A 97 26.41 -24.03 17.25
C SER A 97 26.46 -22.60 16.70
N ILE A 98 25.73 -21.66 17.30
CA ILE A 98 25.71 -20.25 16.86
C ILE A 98 27.05 -19.56 17.15
N GLN A 99 27.58 -19.71 18.37
CA GLN A 99 28.83 -19.03 18.77
C GLN A 99 30.03 -19.40 17.90
N ASN A 100 30.05 -20.62 17.35
CA ASN A 100 31.15 -21.13 16.54
C ASN A 100 30.85 -21.09 15.03
N THR A 101 29.73 -20.50 14.61
CA THR A 101 29.39 -20.34 13.18
C THR A 101 29.73 -18.93 12.71
N GLN A 102 30.44 -18.82 11.60
CA GLN A 102 30.71 -17.54 10.94
C GLN A 102 29.39 -16.89 10.49
N LYS A 103 29.27 -15.56 10.61
CA LYS A 103 28.05 -14.81 10.24
C LYS A 103 27.54 -15.16 8.83
N SER A 104 28.44 -15.31 7.85
CA SER A 104 28.12 -15.67 6.46
C SER A 104 27.60 -17.10 6.26
N LYS A 105 27.68 -17.96 7.27
CA LYS A 105 27.21 -19.36 7.22
C LYS A 105 25.94 -19.60 8.04
N ILE A 106 25.34 -18.56 8.63
CA ILE A 106 24.15 -18.69 9.46
C ILE A 106 22.96 -19.23 8.66
N GLY A 107 22.74 -18.82 7.41
CA GLY A 107 21.70 -19.41 6.57
C GLY A 107 21.90 -20.91 6.35
N LYS A 108 23.14 -21.36 6.11
CA LYS A 108 23.47 -22.79 5.97
C LYS A 108 23.27 -23.55 7.28
N LEU A 109 23.56 -22.92 8.42
CA LEU A 109 23.28 -23.48 9.74
C LEU A 109 21.78 -23.67 9.96
N LEU A 110 20.95 -22.68 9.62
CA LEU A 110 19.49 -22.79 9.69
C LEU A 110 19.00 -23.96 8.81
N GLU A 111 19.46 -24.05 7.57
CA GLU A 111 19.10 -25.14 6.67
C GLU A 111 19.45 -26.53 7.25
N LEU A 112 20.66 -26.67 7.78
CA LEU A 112 21.16 -27.92 8.37
C LEU A 112 20.44 -28.28 9.67
N TYR A 113 20.18 -27.29 10.53
CA TYR A 113 19.44 -27.49 11.77
C TYR A 113 17.99 -27.88 11.50
N TYR A 114 17.36 -27.31 10.46
CA TYR A 114 16.01 -27.72 10.04
C TYR A 114 16.00 -29.17 9.58
N ALA A 115 16.96 -29.59 8.75
CA ALA A 115 17.10 -30.98 8.33
C ALA A 115 17.27 -31.92 9.53
N LEU A 116 18.13 -31.56 10.49
CA LEU A 116 18.33 -32.32 11.72
C LEU A 116 17.06 -32.36 12.58
N SER A 117 16.34 -31.23 12.69
CA SER A 117 15.07 -31.15 13.42
C SER A 117 14.00 -32.06 12.80
N ASN A 118 13.99 -32.22 11.48
CA ASN A 118 13.07 -33.13 10.80
C ASN A 118 13.35 -34.61 11.11
N GLU A 119 14.62 -35.00 11.14
CA GLU A 119 15.02 -36.36 11.55
C GLU A 119 14.72 -36.65 13.05
N LEU A 120 14.56 -35.59 13.86
CA LEU A 120 14.29 -35.64 15.30
C LEU A 120 12.83 -35.34 15.69
N GLN A 121 11.90 -35.29 14.74
CA GLN A 121 10.48 -34.93 15.00
C GLN A 121 9.82 -35.80 16.07
N ASP A 122 10.20 -37.07 16.16
CA ASP A 122 9.71 -38.06 17.13
C ASP A 122 10.18 -37.82 18.58
N THR A 123 11.27 -37.08 18.77
CA THR A 123 11.91 -36.89 20.08
C THR A 123 11.78 -35.46 20.62
N LEU A 124 11.32 -34.50 19.81
CA LEU A 124 11.21 -33.07 20.16
C LEU A 124 12.49 -32.48 20.80
N ALA A 125 13.64 -33.09 20.50
CA ALA A 125 14.93 -32.76 21.10
C ALA A 125 15.44 -31.38 20.64
N LEU A 126 15.05 -30.96 19.43
CA LEU A 126 15.35 -29.66 18.86
C LEU A 126 14.05 -28.90 18.60
N ARG A 127 14.12 -27.58 18.79
CA ARG A 127 13.05 -26.64 18.43
C ARG A 127 13.63 -25.51 17.60
N LEU A 128 12.93 -25.09 16.57
CA LEU A 128 13.37 -24.02 15.67
C LEU A 128 13.48 -22.69 16.42
N ASN A 129 12.51 -22.39 17.30
CA ASN A 129 12.48 -21.15 18.09
C ASN A 129 13.70 -20.96 19.00
N PHE A 130 14.30 -22.03 19.52
CA PHE A 130 15.51 -21.92 20.33
C PHE A 130 16.70 -21.39 19.52
N LEU A 131 16.87 -21.90 18.30
CA LEU A 131 17.91 -21.42 17.39
C LEU A 131 17.66 -19.94 17.01
N LEU A 132 16.42 -19.59 16.67
CA LEU A 132 16.04 -18.21 16.33
C LEU A 132 16.28 -17.25 17.50
N SER A 133 15.88 -17.63 18.71
CA SER A 133 16.05 -16.79 19.92
C SER A 133 17.50 -16.56 20.32
N ALA A 134 18.40 -17.45 19.91
CA ALA A 134 19.82 -17.33 20.20
C ALA A 134 20.55 -16.43 19.17
N ILE A 135 19.95 -16.16 18.01
CA ILE A 135 20.43 -15.16 17.05
C ILE A 135 19.84 -13.80 17.44
N LYS A 136 20.63 -13.01 18.20
CA LYS A 136 20.20 -11.70 18.71
C LYS A 136 20.19 -10.58 17.66
N ASP A 137 20.93 -10.75 16.58
CA ASP A 137 21.08 -9.77 15.51
C ASP A 137 19.99 -10.01 14.45
N ASN A 138 18.97 -9.15 14.44
CA ASN A 138 17.82 -9.29 13.53
C ASN A 138 18.17 -9.01 12.07
N GLU A 139 19.20 -8.20 11.79
CA GLU A 139 19.66 -7.97 10.42
C GLU A 139 20.31 -9.24 9.88
N LEU A 140 21.20 -9.85 10.67
CA LEU A 140 21.83 -11.12 10.35
C LEU A 140 20.81 -12.24 10.19
N LEU A 141 19.86 -12.35 11.14
CA LEU A 141 18.76 -13.31 11.03
C LEU A 141 17.95 -13.06 9.76
N GLY A 142 17.70 -11.79 9.43
CA GLY A 142 16.96 -11.41 8.25
C GLY A 142 17.61 -11.88 6.96
N VAL A 143 18.93 -11.68 6.81
CA VAL A 143 19.69 -12.18 5.66
C VAL A 143 19.64 -13.70 5.59
N ALA A 144 19.89 -14.38 6.72
CA ALA A 144 19.89 -15.83 6.79
C ALA A 144 18.52 -16.45 6.44
N LEU A 145 17.41 -15.84 6.89
CA LEU A 145 16.07 -16.28 6.52
C LEU A 145 15.79 -16.10 5.03
N CYS A 146 16.28 -15.02 4.41
CA CYS A 146 16.16 -14.84 2.96
C CYS A 146 16.95 -15.89 2.17
N GLU A 147 18.16 -16.24 2.62
CA GLU A 147 18.96 -17.32 2.04
C GLU A 147 18.23 -18.67 2.13
N VAL A 148 17.67 -19.00 3.30
CA VAL A 148 16.91 -20.24 3.50
C VAL A 148 15.64 -20.25 2.64
N LEU A 149 14.91 -19.14 2.54
CA LEU A 149 13.75 -19.03 1.64
C LEU A 149 14.14 -19.23 0.18
N CYS A 150 15.34 -18.82 -0.23
CA CYS A 150 15.87 -19.03 -1.57
C CYS A 150 16.20 -20.51 -1.83
N TRP A 151 16.83 -21.19 -0.88
CA TRP A 151 17.26 -22.59 -1.05
C TRP A 151 16.16 -23.62 -0.76
N LYS A 152 15.38 -23.42 0.30
CA LYS A 152 14.34 -24.33 0.81
C LYS A 152 13.18 -23.53 1.43
N GLU A 153 12.24 -23.11 0.58
CA GLU A 153 11.08 -22.27 0.96
C GLU A 153 10.30 -22.80 2.18
N GLN A 154 10.02 -24.10 2.24
CA GLN A 154 9.28 -24.70 3.36
C GLN A 154 10.04 -24.55 4.69
N ALA A 155 11.36 -24.69 4.70
CA ALA A 155 12.17 -24.47 5.89
C ALA A 155 12.11 -23.00 6.33
N GLY A 156 12.22 -22.07 5.37
CA GLY A 156 12.11 -20.63 5.64
C GLY A 156 10.74 -20.27 6.22
N LYS A 157 9.66 -20.81 5.67
CA LYS A 157 8.29 -20.65 6.18
C LYS A 157 8.19 -21.14 7.63
N ASP A 158 8.64 -22.36 7.93
CA ASP A 158 8.53 -22.93 9.28
C ASP A 158 9.36 -22.16 10.31
N TYR A 159 10.52 -21.63 9.90
CA TYR A 159 11.29 -20.71 10.73
C TYR A 159 10.53 -19.41 11.01
N ILE A 160 9.94 -18.80 9.98
CA ILE A 160 9.15 -17.58 10.14
C ILE A 160 8.00 -17.84 11.12
N MET A 161 7.25 -18.94 10.95
CA MET A 161 6.17 -19.36 11.86
C MET A 161 6.63 -19.67 13.30
N SER A 162 7.95 -19.74 13.54
CA SER A 162 8.56 -20.00 14.85
C SER A 162 9.22 -18.76 15.47
N LEU A 163 9.13 -17.59 14.83
CA LEU A 163 9.67 -16.34 15.35
C LEU A 163 8.96 -15.93 16.64
N ASN A 164 9.69 -15.27 17.53
CA ASN A 164 9.07 -14.63 18.69
C ASN A 164 8.41 -13.29 18.28
N THR A 165 7.56 -12.74 19.15
CA THR A 165 6.82 -11.50 18.88
C THR A 165 7.72 -10.30 18.56
N GLU A 166 8.88 -10.18 19.21
CA GLU A 166 9.83 -9.08 18.96
C GLU A 166 10.43 -9.17 17.54
N GLN A 167 10.89 -10.36 17.15
CA GLN A 167 11.44 -10.62 15.82
C GLN A 167 10.35 -10.47 14.74
N LEU A 168 9.13 -10.95 15.01
CA LEU A 168 8.01 -10.83 14.10
C LEU A 168 7.66 -9.36 13.83
N ASN A 169 7.53 -8.55 14.89
CA ASN A 169 7.29 -7.12 14.78
C ASN A 169 8.43 -6.39 14.04
N TYR A 170 9.69 -6.77 14.31
CA TYR A 170 10.84 -6.20 13.61
C TYR A 170 10.73 -6.44 12.10
N PHE A 171 10.48 -7.67 11.66
CA PHE A 171 10.36 -7.98 10.23
C PHE A 171 9.12 -7.37 9.58
N LEU A 172 7.99 -7.28 10.29
CA LEU A 172 6.80 -6.59 9.80
C LEU A 172 7.11 -5.13 9.45
N ILE A 173 7.76 -4.41 10.37
CA ILE A 173 8.09 -3.01 10.19
C ILE A 173 9.15 -2.83 9.10
N GLU A 174 10.21 -3.62 9.13
CA GLU A 174 11.33 -3.49 8.20
C GLU A 174 10.92 -3.81 6.76
N ASP A 175 10.24 -4.94 6.56
CA ASP A 175 9.79 -5.34 5.22
C ASP A 175 8.65 -4.45 4.72
N GLY A 176 7.74 -4.04 5.60
CA GLY A 176 6.69 -3.09 5.24
C GLY A 176 7.25 -1.72 4.84
N LYS A 177 8.32 -1.22 5.51
CA LYS A 177 9.01 0.02 5.13
C LYS A 177 9.53 -0.04 3.70
N ILE A 178 10.23 -1.11 3.36
CA ILE A 178 10.76 -1.32 2.01
C ILE A 178 9.62 -1.40 1.00
N PHE A 179 8.60 -2.20 1.31
CA PHE A 179 7.48 -2.45 0.42
C PHE A 179 6.70 -1.18 0.06
N PHE A 180 6.34 -0.36 1.06
CA PHE A 180 5.52 0.84 0.88
C PHE A 180 6.33 2.10 0.50
N ARG A 181 7.66 2.13 0.73
CA ARG A 181 8.52 3.25 0.32
C ARG A 181 9.02 3.13 -1.12
N ASP A 182 9.44 1.93 -1.53
CA ASP A 182 10.15 1.72 -2.80
C ASP A 182 9.21 1.28 -3.93
N ASN A 183 7.91 1.59 -3.82
CA ASN A 183 6.86 1.20 -4.78
C ASN A 183 6.89 -0.29 -5.16
N GLY A 184 7.22 -1.16 -4.19
CA GLY A 184 7.33 -2.60 -4.42
C GLY A 184 8.60 -3.06 -5.15
N ASP A 185 9.65 -2.25 -5.27
CA ASP A 185 11.00 -2.70 -5.70
C ASP A 185 11.70 -3.48 -4.59
N MET A 186 11.06 -4.58 -4.19
CA MET A 186 11.47 -5.45 -3.11
C MET A 186 12.02 -6.75 -3.70
N LYS A 187 13.18 -7.20 -3.22
CA LYS A 187 13.71 -8.53 -3.56
C LYS A 187 12.69 -9.61 -3.25
N TRP A 188 12.58 -10.59 -4.13
CA TRP A 188 11.58 -11.66 -4.05
C TRP A 188 11.61 -12.44 -2.72
N GLU A 189 12.80 -12.69 -2.17
CA GLU A 189 12.97 -13.40 -0.89
C GLU A 189 12.43 -12.58 0.28
N LYS A 190 12.64 -11.26 0.27
CA LYS A 190 12.05 -10.35 1.27
C LYS A 190 10.54 -10.28 1.11
N MET A 191 10.03 -10.25 -0.12
CA MET A 191 8.58 -10.28 -0.39
C MET A 191 7.94 -11.56 0.17
N LYS A 192 8.57 -12.73 -0.02
CA LYS A 192 8.13 -14.00 0.60
C LYS A 192 8.16 -13.94 2.12
N ARG A 193 9.24 -13.41 2.71
CA ARG A 193 9.34 -13.24 4.17
C ARG A 193 8.20 -12.37 4.69
N PHE A 194 7.97 -11.22 4.06
CA PHE A 194 6.90 -10.31 4.45
C PHE A 194 5.54 -10.99 4.36
N TYR A 195 5.27 -11.70 3.27
CA TYR A 195 4.05 -12.49 3.09
C TYR A 195 3.82 -13.49 4.23
N TYR A 196 4.83 -14.27 4.62
CA TYR A 196 4.71 -15.23 5.73
C TYR A 196 4.64 -14.58 7.11
N VAL A 197 5.28 -13.43 7.31
CA VAL A 197 5.12 -12.62 8.52
C VAL A 197 3.66 -12.18 8.64
N LEU A 198 3.07 -11.66 7.56
CA LEU A 198 1.65 -11.28 7.54
C LEU A 198 0.71 -12.46 7.82
N HIS A 199 1.06 -13.69 7.42
CA HIS A 199 0.26 -14.88 7.74
C HIS A 199 0.11 -15.12 9.24
N GLN A 200 1.11 -14.77 10.05
CA GLN A 200 1.01 -14.92 11.51
C GLN A 200 0.08 -13.90 12.16
N TYR A 201 -0.12 -12.74 11.53
CA TYR A 201 -1.06 -11.73 12.01
C TYR A 201 -2.51 -12.00 11.59
N GLN A 202 -2.84 -13.17 11.00
CA GLN A 202 -4.20 -13.47 10.57
C GLN A 202 -5.23 -13.39 11.72
N ALA A 203 -4.82 -13.65 12.96
CA ALA A 203 -5.66 -13.50 14.15
C ALA A 203 -5.74 -12.06 14.68
N GLU A 204 -4.77 -11.20 14.33
CA GLU A 204 -4.60 -9.83 14.84
C GLU A 204 -4.51 -8.81 13.69
N LYS A 205 -5.44 -8.93 12.73
CA LYS A 205 -5.47 -8.15 11.48
C LYS A 205 -5.44 -6.64 11.73
N GLU A 206 -6.26 -6.15 12.66
CA GLU A 206 -6.32 -4.71 12.99
C GLU A 206 -5.01 -4.19 13.59
N THR A 207 -4.38 -4.95 14.50
CA THR A 207 -3.07 -4.60 15.07
C THR A 207 -2.01 -4.48 13.99
N CYS A 208 -1.97 -5.46 13.08
CA CYS A 208 -1.04 -5.46 11.96
C CYS A 208 -1.26 -4.26 11.04
N LEU A 209 -2.50 -3.99 10.64
CA LEU A 209 -2.83 -2.86 9.77
C LEU A 209 -2.51 -1.51 10.42
N ASN A 210 -2.79 -1.35 11.70
CA ASN A 210 -2.41 -0.15 12.45
C ASN A 210 -0.90 0.06 12.33
N GLN A 211 -0.09 -0.98 12.60
CA GLN A 211 1.37 -0.90 12.47
C GLN A 211 1.81 -0.57 11.04
N LEU A 212 1.19 -1.15 10.01
CA LEU A 212 1.53 -0.87 8.60
C LEU A 212 1.22 0.57 8.19
N ILE A 213 0.11 1.12 8.65
CA ILE A 213 -0.29 2.50 8.35
C ILE A 213 0.68 3.52 9.02
N HIS A 214 1.30 3.12 10.13
CA HIS A 214 2.35 3.87 10.84
C HIS A 214 3.76 3.72 10.23
N ILE A 215 3.94 2.96 9.15
CA ILE A 215 5.28 2.78 8.56
C ILE A 215 5.81 4.07 7.94
N LYS A 216 4.90 4.92 7.44
CA LYS A 216 5.21 6.18 6.76
C LYS A 216 4.52 7.33 7.49
N GLU A 217 4.75 7.38 8.80
CA GLU A 217 4.32 8.50 9.64
C GLU A 217 4.76 9.84 9.06
N LEU A 218 3.80 10.75 8.93
CA LEU A 218 4.05 12.08 8.42
C LEU A 218 4.22 13.04 9.59
N MET A 219 5.36 13.73 9.61
CA MET A 219 5.67 14.77 10.59
C MET A 219 4.76 15.98 10.39
N ASN A 220 4.33 16.60 11.49
CA ASN A 220 3.44 17.76 11.57
C ASN A 220 3.61 18.78 10.42
N SER A 221 2.75 18.66 9.41
CA SER A 221 2.49 19.76 8.48
C SER A 221 1.46 20.69 9.11
N SER A 222 1.61 22.01 8.93
CA SER A 222 0.60 22.99 9.37
C SER A 222 -0.77 22.81 8.69
N ASP A 223 -0.85 22.01 7.62
CA ASP A 223 -2.08 21.69 6.89
C ASP A 223 -2.20 20.19 6.64
N THR A 224 -2.54 19.45 7.70
CA THR A 224 -2.73 17.99 7.69
C THR A 224 -3.71 17.52 6.61
N LYS A 225 -4.78 18.28 6.36
CA LYS A 225 -5.80 17.92 5.35
C LYS A 225 -5.23 17.98 3.94
N ALA A 226 -4.45 19.02 3.61
CA ALA A 226 -3.78 19.11 2.32
C ALA A 226 -2.84 17.94 2.06
N VAL A 227 -2.14 17.46 3.10
CA VAL A 227 -1.27 16.28 2.98
C VAL A 227 -2.07 15.04 2.61
N TYR A 228 -3.17 14.76 3.30
CA TYR A 228 -4.06 13.66 2.97
C TYR A 228 -4.61 13.74 1.55
N TYR A 229 -5.11 14.91 1.15
CA TYR A 229 -5.67 15.07 -0.18
C TYR A 229 -4.62 14.87 -1.28
N LYS A 230 -3.38 15.32 -1.08
CA LYS A 230 -2.27 15.05 -2.02
C LYS A 230 -1.93 13.56 -2.11
N MET A 231 -1.98 12.83 -1.00
CA MET A 231 -1.74 11.39 -0.99
C MET A 231 -2.84 10.63 -1.74
N ILE A 232 -4.09 10.99 -1.47
CA ILE A 232 -5.26 10.46 -2.17
C ILE A 232 -5.14 10.77 -3.68
N GLU A 233 -4.82 12.01 -4.04
CA GLU A 233 -4.59 12.44 -5.42
C GLU A 233 -3.51 11.59 -6.10
N GLN A 234 -2.37 11.37 -5.44
CA GLN A 234 -1.27 10.57 -5.97
C GLN A 234 -1.73 9.14 -6.27
N VAL A 235 -2.36 8.47 -5.30
CA VAL A 235 -2.85 7.10 -5.50
C VAL A 235 -3.88 7.06 -6.62
N LYS A 236 -4.82 8.00 -6.67
CA LYS A 236 -5.80 8.09 -7.76
C LYS A 236 -5.14 8.25 -9.13
N LYS A 237 -4.10 9.08 -9.26
CA LYS A 237 -3.33 9.22 -10.51
C LYS A 237 -2.69 7.90 -10.90
N GLU A 238 -2.06 7.22 -9.95
CA GLU A 238 -1.39 5.95 -10.22
C GLU A 238 -2.37 4.85 -10.62
N VAL A 239 -3.52 4.77 -9.95
CA VAL A 239 -4.50 3.69 -10.15
C VAL A 239 -5.39 3.93 -11.36
N LEU A 240 -5.89 5.17 -11.56
CA LEU A 240 -6.88 5.46 -12.60
C LEU A 240 -6.28 5.80 -13.96
N PHE A 241 -5.02 6.27 -14.02
CA PHE A 241 -4.35 6.64 -15.28
C PHE A 241 -3.32 5.61 -15.77
N LYS A 242 -2.75 4.76 -14.90
CA LYS A 242 -1.81 3.73 -15.34
C LYS A 242 -2.57 2.43 -15.64
N THR A 243 -2.56 2.03 -16.91
CA THR A 243 -3.19 0.79 -17.40
C THR A 243 -2.54 -0.51 -16.92
N HIS A 244 -1.33 -0.45 -16.35
CA HIS A 244 -0.57 -1.61 -15.90
C HIS A 244 -0.01 -1.41 -14.48
N ALA A 245 -0.87 -1.46 -13.47
CA ALA A 245 -0.39 -1.64 -12.11
C ALA A 245 -0.04 -3.13 -11.92
N LYS A 246 1.22 -3.45 -11.60
CA LYS A 246 1.67 -4.83 -11.34
C LYS A 246 0.76 -5.49 -10.30
N GLU A 247 0.41 -6.75 -10.55
CA GLU A 247 -0.21 -7.62 -9.53
C GLU A 247 0.72 -7.69 -8.33
N ASN A 248 0.14 -7.63 -7.13
CA ASN A 248 0.90 -7.63 -5.90
C ASN A 248 0.23 -8.55 -4.89
N LEU A 249 0.81 -9.76 -4.78
CA LEU A 249 0.33 -10.84 -3.93
C LEU A 249 0.12 -10.41 -2.47
N ILE A 250 0.90 -9.44 -1.98
CA ILE A 250 0.78 -8.94 -0.60
C ILE A 250 -0.45 -8.06 -0.44
N LEU A 251 -0.67 -7.11 -1.35
CA LEU A 251 -1.87 -6.27 -1.32
C LEU A 251 -3.14 -7.09 -1.55
N GLU A 252 -3.08 -8.10 -2.42
CA GLU A 252 -4.16 -9.06 -2.60
C GLU A 252 -4.44 -9.87 -1.35
N TYR A 253 -3.39 -10.38 -0.69
CA TYR A 253 -3.53 -11.12 0.55
C TYR A 253 -4.15 -10.26 1.66
N LEU A 254 -3.68 -9.03 1.81
CA LEU A 254 -4.26 -8.07 2.76
C LEU A 254 -5.72 -7.75 2.41
N SER A 255 -6.08 -7.65 1.12
CA SER A 255 -7.46 -7.36 0.72
C SER A 255 -8.45 -8.45 1.17
N PHE A 256 -8.02 -9.72 1.22
CA PHE A 256 -8.85 -10.82 1.72
C PHE A 256 -9.17 -10.74 3.22
N TRP A 257 -8.47 -9.88 3.96
CA TRP A 257 -8.78 -9.67 5.36
C TRP A 257 -10.08 -8.92 5.57
N PHE A 258 -10.73 -8.41 4.52
CA PHE A 258 -11.87 -7.51 4.63
C PHE A 258 -13.16 -8.04 4.01
N PHE A 259 -14.29 -7.78 4.66
CA PHE A 259 -15.62 -8.33 4.38
C PHE A 259 -16.13 -7.98 2.98
N GLU A 260 -15.92 -6.74 2.54
CA GLU A 260 -16.31 -6.28 1.20
C GLU A 260 -15.69 -7.13 0.08
N PHE A 261 -14.53 -7.75 0.34
CA PHE A 261 -13.82 -8.60 -0.60
C PHE A 261 -13.87 -10.09 -0.22
N ASN A 262 -14.32 -10.43 1.00
CA ASN A 262 -14.32 -11.80 1.54
C ASN A 262 -15.46 -12.05 2.55
N GLN A 263 -16.38 -12.96 2.21
CA GLN A 263 -17.51 -13.36 3.07
C GLN A 263 -17.09 -13.98 4.41
N ASP A 264 -15.90 -14.58 4.47
CA ASP A 264 -15.37 -15.23 5.68
C ASP A 264 -14.70 -14.24 6.64
N SER A 265 -14.60 -12.96 6.26
CA SER A 265 -14.09 -11.92 7.14
C SER A 265 -15.18 -11.28 7.97
N THR A 266 -14.86 -10.92 9.21
CA THR A 266 -15.73 -10.17 10.11
C THR A 266 -15.39 -8.68 10.15
N VAL A 267 -14.33 -8.25 9.46
CA VAL A 267 -13.83 -6.86 9.48
C VAL A 267 -14.08 -6.25 8.13
N ASN A 268 -14.71 -5.09 8.07
CA ASN A 268 -14.98 -4.34 6.85
C ASN A 268 -13.92 -3.23 6.69
N ILE A 269 -13.31 -3.06 5.51
CA ILE A 269 -12.23 -2.08 5.30
C ILE A 269 -12.76 -0.65 5.35
N THR A 270 -13.97 -0.42 4.88
CA THR A 270 -14.65 0.88 4.93
C THR A 270 -14.87 1.31 6.37
N ASP A 271 -15.44 0.42 7.20
CA ASP A 271 -15.65 0.66 8.63
C ASP A 271 -14.34 0.77 9.41
N TYR A 272 -13.37 -0.12 9.15
CA TYR A 272 -12.03 -0.03 9.74
C TYR A 272 -11.39 1.33 9.44
N THR A 273 -11.44 1.79 8.19
CA THR A 273 -10.89 3.09 7.80
C THR A 273 -11.54 4.24 8.58
N ILE A 274 -12.86 4.23 8.73
CA ILE A 274 -13.56 5.25 9.52
C ILE A 274 -13.14 5.18 10.99
N ARG A 275 -13.16 4.00 11.61
CA ARG A 275 -12.78 3.82 13.02
C ARG A 275 -11.36 4.29 13.29
N VAL A 276 -10.42 3.96 12.40
CA VAL A 276 -9.03 4.40 12.48
C VAL A 276 -8.97 5.92 12.45
N LEU A 277 -9.56 6.56 11.43
CA LEU A 277 -9.55 8.03 11.31
C LEU A 277 -10.23 8.73 12.49
N GLN A 278 -11.32 8.18 13.00
CA GLN A 278 -12.02 8.69 14.18
C GLN A 278 -11.19 8.58 15.46
N SER A 279 -10.45 7.48 15.64
CA SER A 279 -9.59 7.31 16.83
C SER A 279 -8.52 8.40 16.93
N TYR A 280 -7.97 8.86 15.80
CA TYR A 280 -7.03 9.98 15.76
C TYR A 280 -7.67 11.35 16.04
N LEU A 281 -8.98 11.50 15.84
CA LEU A 281 -9.68 12.73 16.26
C LEU A 281 -9.74 12.89 17.77
N THR A 282 -9.83 11.76 18.48
CA THR A 282 -9.98 11.73 19.94
C THR A 282 -8.66 11.69 20.69
N ALA A 283 -7.56 11.33 20.03
CA ALA A 283 -6.25 11.32 20.64
C ALA A 283 -5.72 12.76 20.76
N GLU A 284 -5.67 13.31 21.98
CA GLU A 284 -5.21 14.68 22.28
C GLU A 284 -3.75 14.98 21.83
N ASN A 285 -3.00 13.97 21.36
CA ASN A 285 -1.61 14.10 20.92
C ASN A 285 -1.50 14.12 19.38
N ASN A 286 -1.74 15.31 18.82
CA ASN A 286 -1.60 15.74 17.41
C ASN A 286 -0.16 15.66 16.82
N MET A 287 0.68 14.68 17.15
CA MET A 287 2.07 14.67 16.65
C MET A 287 2.32 13.85 15.39
N ILE A 288 1.43 12.90 15.05
CA ILE A 288 1.70 11.91 14.00
C ILE A 288 0.43 11.58 13.22
N ILE A 289 0.52 11.67 11.90
CA ILE A 289 -0.59 11.40 10.97
C ILE A 289 -0.32 10.07 10.24
N PRO A 290 -1.30 9.13 10.22
CA PRO A 290 -1.17 7.85 9.53
C PRO A 290 -1.13 7.97 8.00
N ASP A 291 -0.38 7.07 7.33
CA ASP A 291 -0.36 7.00 5.87
C ASP A 291 -1.52 6.16 5.32
N VAL A 292 -2.58 6.83 4.85
CA VAL A 292 -3.78 6.19 4.27
C VAL A 292 -3.56 5.59 2.88
N THR A 293 -2.41 5.82 2.23
CA THR A 293 -2.16 5.22 0.90
C THR A 293 -2.15 3.70 0.95
N VAL A 294 -1.70 3.11 2.07
CA VAL A 294 -1.75 1.66 2.32
C VAL A 294 -3.18 1.13 2.16
N LEU A 295 -4.16 1.80 2.78
CA LEU A 295 -5.58 1.44 2.70
C LEU A 295 -6.11 1.53 1.27
N LEU A 296 -5.79 2.62 0.57
CA LEU A 296 -6.21 2.80 -0.82
C LEU A 296 -5.63 1.71 -1.74
N TYR A 297 -4.35 1.36 -1.58
CA TYR A 297 -3.71 0.31 -2.38
C TYR A 297 -4.29 -1.08 -2.10
N ILE A 298 -4.54 -1.41 -0.84
CA ILE A 298 -5.22 -2.66 -0.46
C ILE A 298 -6.61 -2.71 -1.11
N TYR A 299 -7.37 -1.62 -1.01
CA TYR A 299 -8.72 -1.52 -1.56
C TYR A 299 -8.74 -1.70 -3.08
N CYS A 300 -7.84 -1.02 -3.79
CA CYS A 300 -7.68 -1.16 -5.24
C CYS A 300 -7.30 -2.59 -5.64
N SER A 301 -6.43 -3.24 -4.86
CA SER A 301 -6.03 -4.62 -5.11
C SER A 301 -7.20 -5.59 -4.94
N GLY A 302 -8.06 -5.37 -3.92
CA GLY A 302 -9.28 -6.14 -3.72
C GLY A 302 -10.26 -6.00 -4.89
N CYS A 303 -10.47 -4.78 -5.39
CA CYS A 303 -11.32 -4.53 -6.56
C CYS A 303 -10.81 -5.26 -7.81
N ARG A 304 -9.52 -5.14 -8.12
CA ARG A 304 -8.90 -5.83 -9.27
C ARG A 304 -9.03 -7.34 -9.16
N LYS A 305 -8.82 -7.88 -7.96
CA LYS A 305 -8.93 -9.31 -7.70
C LYS A 305 -10.34 -9.84 -7.92
N LEU A 306 -11.37 -9.13 -7.43
CA LEU A 306 -12.76 -9.51 -7.66
C LEU A 306 -13.10 -9.59 -9.15
N VAL A 307 -12.60 -8.63 -9.94
CA VAL A 307 -12.77 -8.63 -11.40
C VAL A 307 -12.01 -9.80 -12.04
N ALA A 308 -10.77 -10.05 -11.62
CA ALA A 308 -9.97 -11.17 -12.13
C ALA A 308 -10.56 -12.55 -11.81
N GLU A 309 -11.34 -12.65 -10.72
CA GLU A 309 -12.04 -13.87 -10.30
C GLU A 309 -13.50 -13.95 -10.81
N ASP A 310 -13.97 -13.00 -11.62
CA ASP A 310 -15.36 -12.89 -12.10
C ASP A 310 -16.41 -12.89 -10.96
N LYS A 311 -16.06 -12.34 -9.80
CA LYS A 311 -16.94 -12.24 -8.61
C LYS A 311 -17.48 -10.82 -8.38
N ASP A 312 -17.10 -9.88 -9.22
CA ASP A 312 -17.37 -8.46 -9.09
C ASP A 312 -18.87 -8.12 -9.18
N ALA A 313 -19.59 -8.70 -10.14
CA ALA A 313 -21.03 -8.47 -10.35
C ALA A 313 -21.90 -8.89 -9.14
N LEU A 314 -21.48 -9.92 -8.40
CA LEU A 314 -22.19 -10.41 -7.22
C LEU A 314 -21.98 -9.51 -5.98
N ARG A 315 -20.90 -8.73 -5.96
CA ARG A 315 -20.44 -8.03 -4.75
C ARG A 315 -20.57 -6.54 -4.81
N ILE A 316 -20.62 -5.96 -6.00
CA ILE A 316 -20.66 -4.50 -6.15
C ILE A 316 -21.78 -3.83 -5.36
N PHE A 317 -22.97 -4.43 -5.26
CA PHE A 317 -24.06 -3.84 -4.47
C PHE A 317 -23.74 -3.83 -2.97
N ASP A 318 -23.20 -4.93 -2.41
CA ASP A 318 -22.77 -5.00 -1.01
C ASP A 318 -21.67 -3.96 -0.72
N ILE A 319 -20.69 -3.85 -1.64
CA ILE A 319 -19.56 -2.92 -1.52
C ILE A 319 -20.07 -1.48 -1.57
N MET A 320 -20.90 -1.14 -2.56
CA MET A 320 -21.40 0.22 -2.74
C MET A 320 -22.39 0.62 -1.64
N ASP A 321 -23.20 -0.30 -1.11
CA ASP A 321 -24.04 -0.04 0.05
C ASP A 321 -23.17 0.25 1.29
N SER A 322 -22.15 -0.57 1.56
CA SER A 322 -21.19 -0.33 2.63
C SER A 322 -20.55 1.07 2.56
N ILE A 323 -20.07 1.47 1.37
CA ILE A 323 -19.52 2.82 1.16
C ILE A 323 -20.58 3.90 1.37
N THR A 324 -21.81 3.68 0.88
CA THR A 324 -22.89 4.66 0.99
C THR A 324 -23.31 4.87 2.45
N GLN A 325 -23.49 3.79 3.22
CA GLN A 325 -23.79 3.87 4.65
C GLN A 325 -22.67 4.57 5.43
N ALA A 326 -21.41 4.23 5.13
CA ALA A 326 -20.23 4.87 5.70
C ALA A 326 -20.20 6.39 5.46
N VAL A 327 -20.50 6.81 4.22
CA VAL A 327 -20.60 8.23 3.85
C VAL A 327 -21.71 8.92 4.63
N LEU A 328 -22.91 8.32 4.67
CA LEU A 328 -24.05 8.92 5.36
C LEU A 328 -23.76 9.10 6.86
N LYS A 329 -23.24 8.06 7.50
CA LYS A 329 -22.83 8.10 8.92
C LYS A 329 -21.79 9.21 9.18
N LEU A 330 -20.75 9.30 8.34
CA LEU A 330 -19.74 10.35 8.46
C LEU A 330 -20.35 11.76 8.36
N LEU A 331 -21.29 11.97 7.44
CA LEU A 331 -21.96 13.26 7.27
C LEU A 331 -22.95 13.58 8.41
N GLU A 332 -23.57 12.56 9.00
CA GLU A 332 -24.46 12.71 10.17
C GLU A 332 -23.71 13.19 11.42
N GLU A 333 -22.49 12.71 11.64
CA GLU A 333 -21.59 13.16 12.72
C GLU A 333 -21.26 14.66 12.62
N GLY A 334 -21.44 15.25 11.44
CA GLY A 334 -21.50 16.68 11.24
C GLY A 334 -20.15 17.37 11.04
N HIS A 335 -19.07 16.61 10.87
CA HIS A 335 -17.73 17.14 10.62
C HIS A 335 -16.84 16.14 9.85
N ASP A 336 -16.24 16.57 8.73
CA ASP A 336 -15.16 15.84 8.06
C ASP A 336 -13.81 16.46 8.41
N SER A 337 -13.28 16.07 9.56
CA SER A 337 -12.09 16.70 10.13
C SER A 337 -10.76 16.20 9.53
N PHE A 338 -10.74 15.04 8.86
CA PHE A 338 -9.51 14.43 8.30
C PHE A 338 -9.60 14.03 6.83
N GLY A 339 -10.66 14.41 6.10
CA GLY A 339 -10.82 14.02 4.70
C GLY A 339 -11.31 12.58 4.55
N GLY A 340 -12.04 12.06 5.54
CA GLY A 340 -12.66 10.74 5.49
C GLY A 340 -13.63 10.62 4.33
N LEU A 341 -14.33 11.71 3.99
CA LEU A 341 -15.19 11.74 2.81
C LEU A 341 -14.37 11.55 1.54
N ALA A 342 -13.20 12.18 1.42
CA ALA A 342 -12.34 12.04 0.25
C ALA A 342 -11.83 10.60 0.07
N ILE A 343 -11.55 9.89 1.17
CA ILE A 343 -11.15 8.47 1.15
C ILE A 343 -12.33 7.58 0.71
N LEU A 344 -13.51 7.79 1.27
CA LEU A 344 -14.71 7.02 0.88
C LEU A 344 -15.12 7.29 -0.58
N LEU A 345 -14.99 8.54 -1.04
CA LEU A 345 -15.17 8.88 -2.46
C LEU A 345 -14.10 8.19 -3.32
N ALA A 346 -12.86 8.08 -2.86
CA ALA A 346 -11.81 7.34 -3.56
C ALA A 346 -12.14 5.84 -3.65
N PHE A 347 -12.64 5.23 -2.57
CA PHE A 347 -13.14 3.84 -2.60
C PHE A 347 -14.23 3.65 -3.65
N ALA A 348 -15.26 4.52 -3.66
CA ALA A 348 -16.31 4.46 -4.68
C ALA A 348 -15.76 4.63 -6.10
N GLN A 349 -14.80 5.55 -6.29
CA GLN A 349 -14.16 5.77 -7.59
C GLN A 349 -13.35 4.54 -8.04
N PHE A 350 -12.64 3.86 -7.15
CA PHE A 350 -11.90 2.64 -7.48
C PHE A 350 -12.84 1.48 -7.77
N THR A 351 -13.86 1.25 -6.94
CA THR A 351 -14.85 0.19 -7.15
C THR A 351 -15.51 0.34 -8.51
N LEU A 352 -16.03 1.53 -8.83
CA LEU A 352 -16.77 1.80 -10.06
C LEU A 352 -15.86 2.06 -11.28
N HIS A 353 -14.53 2.13 -11.08
CA HIS A 353 -13.56 2.10 -12.17
C HIS A 353 -13.25 0.68 -12.62
N TYR A 354 -13.03 -0.22 -11.66
CA TYR A 354 -12.65 -1.61 -11.94
C TYR A 354 -13.86 -2.49 -12.25
N ILE A 355 -14.92 -2.39 -11.45
CA ILE A 355 -16.11 -3.23 -11.57
C ILE A 355 -17.08 -2.56 -12.53
N ARG A 356 -17.16 -3.06 -13.77
CA ARG A 356 -17.96 -2.45 -14.84
C ARG A 356 -19.34 -3.12 -14.93
N ILE A 357 -20.32 -2.48 -14.31
CA ILE A 357 -21.75 -2.78 -14.48
C ILE A 357 -22.50 -1.50 -14.89
N ASP A 358 -23.82 -1.57 -15.00
CA ASP A 358 -24.67 -0.41 -15.34
C ASP A 358 -24.59 0.73 -14.31
N LEU A 359 -24.12 0.47 -13.08
CA LEU A 359 -23.83 1.50 -12.09
C LEU A 359 -22.48 2.17 -12.35
N THR A 360 -22.49 3.48 -12.56
CA THR A 360 -21.28 4.29 -12.77
C THR A 360 -21.06 5.27 -11.61
N TYR A 361 -19.81 5.74 -11.43
CA TYR A 361 -19.51 6.75 -10.41
C TYR A 361 -20.35 8.04 -10.56
N PRO A 362 -20.53 8.61 -11.77
CA PRO A 362 -21.44 9.75 -11.96
C PRO A 362 -22.86 9.48 -11.48
N THR A 363 -23.46 8.35 -11.87
CA THR A 363 -24.84 8.01 -11.50
C THR A 363 -25.00 7.78 -10.00
N TRP A 364 -24.02 7.12 -9.37
CA TRP A 364 -24.01 6.92 -7.92
C TRP A 364 -23.86 8.26 -7.19
N PHE A 365 -22.89 9.10 -7.59
CA PHE A 365 -22.65 10.39 -6.95
C PHE A 365 -23.88 11.32 -7.05
N GLU A 366 -24.49 11.41 -8.23
CA GLU A 366 -25.70 12.19 -8.45
C GLU A 366 -26.86 11.69 -7.59
N SER A 367 -27.09 10.37 -7.55
CA SER A 367 -28.15 9.76 -6.74
C SER A 367 -27.95 9.97 -5.24
N THR A 368 -26.72 9.83 -4.75
CA THR A 368 -26.38 9.88 -3.33
C THR A 368 -26.38 11.31 -2.79
N PHE A 369 -25.78 12.27 -3.50
CA PHE A 369 -25.49 13.59 -2.94
C PHE A 369 -26.34 14.73 -3.50
N VAL A 370 -26.91 14.60 -4.71
CA VAL A 370 -27.43 15.77 -5.42
C VAL A 370 -28.91 15.65 -5.75
N ASN A 371 -29.36 14.51 -6.26
CA ASN A 371 -30.73 14.35 -6.74
C ASN A 371 -31.73 14.35 -5.57
N PRO A 372 -32.62 15.35 -5.46
CA PRO A 372 -33.55 15.48 -4.32
C PRO A 372 -34.54 14.32 -4.19
N LYS A 373 -34.73 13.51 -5.24
CA LYS A 373 -35.66 12.37 -5.23
C LYS A 373 -35.04 11.11 -4.62
N THR A 374 -33.72 11.01 -4.62
CA THR A 374 -32.99 9.79 -4.25
C THR A 374 -32.01 10.01 -3.11
N THR A 375 -31.54 11.24 -2.90
CA THR A 375 -30.60 11.55 -1.84
C THR A 375 -31.22 11.37 -0.46
N ALA A 376 -30.48 10.74 0.45
CA ALA A 376 -30.83 10.63 1.86
C ALA A 376 -30.27 11.80 2.71
N LEU A 377 -29.60 12.77 2.09
CA LEU A 377 -28.95 13.85 2.83
C LEU A 377 -29.97 14.81 3.44
N THR A 378 -29.85 15.02 4.75
CA THR A 378 -30.50 16.15 5.40
C THR A 378 -29.80 17.46 5.01
N LYS A 379 -30.48 18.60 5.22
CA LYS A 379 -29.89 19.94 4.98
C LYS A 379 -28.54 20.13 5.71
N ARG A 380 -28.40 19.57 6.91
CA ARG A 380 -27.16 19.62 7.69
C ARG A 380 -26.05 18.79 7.02
N MET A 381 -26.36 17.55 6.66
CA MET A 381 -25.41 16.65 5.98
C MET A 381 -24.95 17.26 4.66
N HIS A 382 -25.86 17.85 3.88
CA HIS A 382 -25.55 18.53 2.63
C HIS A 382 -24.56 19.68 2.85
N ALA A 383 -24.74 20.52 3.89
CA ALA A 383 -23.80 21.60 4.18
C ALA A 383 -22.39 21.10 4.54
N VAL A 384 -22.29 19.99 5.29
CA VAL A 384 -21.01 19.34 5.62
C VAL A 384 -20.37 18.77 4.36
N PHE A 385 -21.16 18.10 3.53
CA PHE A 385 -20.73 17.57 2.24
C PHE A 385 -20.16 18.66 1.33
N LEU A 386 -20.87 19.80 1.17
CA LEU A 386 -20.39 20.91 0.33
C LEU A 386 -19.06 21.46 0.82
N LYS A 387 -18.91 21.66 2.13
CA LYS A 387 -17.67 22.15 2.73
C LYS A 387 -16.52 21.17 2.48
N ALA A 388 -16.74 19.89 2.73
CA ALA A 388 -15.73 18.86 2.50
C ALA A 388 -15.36 18.76 1.01
N LEU A 389 -16.34 18.81 0.11
CA LEU A 389 -16.10 18.78 -1.33
C LEU A 389 -15.30 20.00 -1.79
N GLU A 390 -15.62 21.20 -1.30
CA GLU A 390 -14.89 22.43 -1.61
C GLU A 390 -13.41 22.34 -1.18
N GLU A 391 -13.12 21.76 -0.01
CA GLU A 391 -11.74 21.52 0.46
C GLU A 391 -10.96 20.55 -0.44
N THR A 392 -11.62 19.62 -1.14
CA THR A 392 -10.95 18.64 -2.03
C THR A 392 -10.63 19.19 -3.43
N ILE A 393 -11.31 20.26 -3.88
CA ILE A 393 -11.18 20.79 -5.26
C ILE A 393 -9.73 21.01 -5.71
N PRO A 394 -8.81 21.56 -4.89
CA PRO A 394 -7.43 21.79 -5.32
C PRO A 394 -6.67 20.51 -5.69
N TYR A 395 -7.05 19.37 -5.10
CA TYR A 395 -6.35 18.10 -5.13
C TYR A 395 -7.08 17.02 -5.93
N GLU A 396 -8.31 17.27 -6.37
CA GLU A 396 -9.11 16.27 -7.06
C GLU A 396 -8.75 16.19 -8.56
N LEU A 397 -8.91 15.00 -9.15
CA LEU A 397 -8.60 14.78 -10.56
C LEU A 397 -9.55 15.56 -11.49
N PRO A 398 -9.08 16.03 -12.66
CA PRO A 398 -9.92 16.84 -13.56
C PRO A 398 -11.18 16.12 -14.05
N SER A 399 -11.11 14.81 -14.32
CA SER A 399 -12.24 13.98 -14.72
C SER A 399 -13.28 13.87 -13.61
N ILE A 400 -12.85 13.70 -12.37
CA ILE A 400 -13.71 13.62 -11.20
C ILE A 400 -14.39 14.97 -10.94
N LEU A 401 -13.63 16.07 -11.04
CA LEU A 401 -14.18 17.43 -10.95
C LEU A 401 -15.24 17.70 -12.02
N GLN A 402 -15.08 17.18 -13.23
CA GLN A 402 -16.10 17.27 -14.29
C GLN A 402 -17.37 16.50 -13.92
N VAL A 403 -17.23 15.32 -13.29
CA VAL A 403 -18.36 14.55 -12.76
C VAL A 403 -19.09 15.33 -11.68
N HIS A 404 -18.38 15.78 -10.64
CA HIS A 404 -18.96 16.55 -9.54
C HIS A 404 -19.65 17.81 -10.05
N GLY A 405 -18.97 18.59 -10.88
CA GLY A 405 -19.51 19.84 -11.42
C GLY A 405 -20.77 19.63 -12.25
N LYS A 406 -20.81 18.60 -13.11
CA LYS A 406 -22.00 18.31 -13.93
C LYS A 406 -23.18 17.82 -13.10
N ALA A 407 -22.95 16.90 -12.15
CA ALA A 407 -24.00 16.40 -11.27
C ALA A 407 -24.63 17.56 -10.48
N MET A 408 -23.81 18.44 -9.91
CA MET A 408 -24.27 19.59 -9.15
C MET A 408 -24.99 20.63 -10.03
N LEU A 409 -24.55 20.85 -11.26
CA LEU A 409 -25.20 21.79 -12.18
C LEU A 409 -26.66 21.40 -12.49
N HIS A 410 -26.97 20.10 -12.52
CA HIS A 410 -28.30 19.61 -12.85
C HIS A 410 -29.31 19.75 -11.71
N HIS A 411 -28.85 19.66 -10.46
CA HIS A 411 -29.74 19.40 -9.32
C HIS A 411 -29.44 20.24 -8.06
N SER A 412 -28.37 21.03 -8.03
CA SER A 412 -28.02 21.92 -6.91
C SER A 412 -28.09 23.39 -7.32
N ASN A 413 -28.58 24.23 -6.40
CA ASN A 413 -28.59 25.68 -6.50
C ASN A 413 -27.28 26.31 -5.99
N ASP A 414 -26.29 25.50 -5.61
CA ASP A 414 -25.04 25.94 -4.99
C ASP A 414 -24.09 26.51 -6.06
N THR A 415 -24.33 27.76 -6.43
CA THR A 415 -23.58 28.45 -7.49
C THR A 415 -22.10 28.67 -7.16
N SER A 416 -21.73 28.77 -5.88
CA SER A 416 -20.35 29.01 -5.44
C SER A 416 -19.43 27.84 -5.78
N ILE A 417 -19.78 26.62 -5.36
CA ILE A 417 -18.96 25.43 -5.58
C ILE A 417 -18.84 25.07 -7.06
N ILE A 418 -19.91 25.25 -7.85
CA ILE A 418 -19.88 25.10 -9.32
C ILE A 418 -18.88 26.09 -9.92
N THR A 419 -18.83 27.32 -9.41
CA THR A 419 -17.87 28.35 -9.86
C THR A 419 -16.44 27.99 -9.49
N HIS A 420 -16.20 27.45 -8.29
CA HIS A 420 -14.89 26.96 -7.87
C HIS A 420 -14.41 25.78 -8.74
N ILE A 421 -15.28 24.80 -9.00
CA ILE A 421 -14.98 23.67 -9.89
C ILE A 421 -14.67 24.17 -11.31
N ARG A 422 -15.48 25.06 -11.89
CA ARG A 422 -15.22 25.61 -13.23
C ARG A 422 -13.90 26.36 -13.30
N THR A 423 -13.59 27.15 -12.28
CA THR A 423 -12.32 27.87 -12.18
C THR A 423 -11.15 26.90 -12.13
N ARG A 424 -11.25 25.84 -11.30
CA ARG A 424 -10.22 24.82 -11.21
C ARG A 424 -10.02 24.05 -12.52
N LEU A 425 -11.11 23.65 -13.19
CA LEU A 425 -11.05 22.98 -14.50
C LEU A 425 -10.43 23.89 -15.57
N LEU A 426 -10.68 25.20 -15.52
CA LEU A 426 -10.03 26.19 -16.39
C LEU A 426 -8.52 26.23 -16.16
N GLU A 427 -8.07 26.28 -14.91
CA GLU A 427 -6.65 26.27 -14.52
C GLU A 427 -5.94 25.00 -14.99
N LEU A 428 -6.61 23.84 -14.86
CA LEU A 428 -6.12 22.54 -15.30
C LEU A 428 -6.16 22.38 -16.84
N GLY A 429 -6.68 23.35 -17.57
CA GLY A 429 -6.67 23.38 -19.03
C GLY A 429 -7.72 22.52 -19.73
N VAL A 430 -8.57 21.81 -19.00
CA VAL A 430 -9.57 20.86 -19.53
C VAL A 430 -10.91 21.53 -19.86
N ASP A 431 -11.90 20.74 -20.30
CA ASP A 431 -13.26 21.23 -20.50
C ASP A 431 -13.90 21.64 -19.17
N ASN A 432 -14.46 22.85 -19.14
CA ASN A 432 -15.18 23.41 -18.00
C ASN A 432 -16.67 23.66 -18.32
N SER A 433 -17.14 23.18 -19.47
CA SER A 433 -18.52 23.42 -19.93
C SER A 433 -19.53 22.65 -19.08
N LEU A 434 -19.09 21.53 -18.49
CA LEU A 434 -19.90 20.61 -17.68
C LEU A 434 -21.10 20.04 -18.45
N LYS A 435 -21.05 20.03 -19.79
CA LYS A 435 -22.15 19.56 -20.64
C LYS A 435 -22.26 18.03 -20.66
N ARG A 436 -21.13 17.33 -20.57
CA ARG A 436 -21.03 15.87 -20.66
C ARG A 436 -20.22 15.31 -19.49
N TYR A 437 -20.50 14.06 -19.12
CA TYR A 437 -19.62 13.29 -18.24
C TYR A 437 -18.41 12.80 -19.04
N PRO A 438 -17.23 12.65 -18.42
CA PRO A 438 -16.11 11.94 -19.04
C PRO A 438 -16.46 10.46 -19.28
N GLU A 439 -15.84 9.86 -20.30
CA GLU A 439 -16.07 8.44 -20.64
C GLU A 439 -15.48 7.50 -19.59
N THR A 440 -14.33 7.87 -19.01
CA THR A 440 -13.71 7.14 -17.91
C THR A 440 -13.16 8.10 -16.86
N LEU A 441 -13.01 7.60 -15.62
CA LEU A 441 -12.43 8.40 -14.53
C LEU A 441 -10.95 8.73 -14.74
N GLY A 442 -10.24 8.04 -15.64
CA GLY A 442 -8.85 8.33 -16.00
C GLY A 442 -8.70 9.24 -17.23
N THR A 443 -9.79 9.66 -17.88
CA THR A 443 -9.71 10.44 -19.12
C THR A 443 -10.61 11.66 -19.02
N PRO A 444 -10.07 12.82 -18.59
CA PRO A 444 -10.86 14.04 -18.52
C PRO A 444 -11.28 14.49 -19.92
N LEU A 445 -12.48 15.07 -20.02
CA LEU A 445 -12.92 15.73 -21.25
C LEU A 445 -11.96 16.87 -21.55
N GLN A 446 -11.33 16.78 -22.71
CA GLN A 446 -10.51 17.87 -23.20
C GLN A 446 -11.42 18.99 -23.66
N ARG A 447 -10.97 20.23 -23.47
CA ARG A 447 -11.65 21.38 -24.06
C ARG A 447 -11.71 21.12 -25.55
N SER A 448 -12.90 21.20 -26.13
CA SER A 448 -13.08 21.20 -27.58
C SER A 448 -12.39 22.44 -28.14
N LEU A 449 -11.08 22.34 -28.38
CA LEU A 449 -10.48 22.99 -29.53
C LEU A 449 -11.17 22.33 -30.70
N ALA A 450 -11.87 23.11 -31.50
CA ALA A 450 -12.29 22.60 -32.79
C ALA A 450 -11.02 22.07 -33.49
N THR A 451 -10.94 20.75 -33.64
CA THR A 451 -9.90 19.95 -34.33
C THR A 451 -8.55 19.80 -33.61
N ASN A 452 -7.88 18.67 -33.90
CA ASN A 452 -6.53 18.28 -33.48
C ASN A 452 -5.46 19.31 -33.92
N THR A 453 -5.44 20.48 -33.32
CA THR A 453 -4.45 21.52 -33.61
C THR A 453 -3.24 21.32 -32.70
N THR A 454 -2.09 21.07 -33.32
CA THR A 454 -0.79 21.09 -32.64
C THR A 454 -0.50 22.49 -32.08
N ILE A 455 0.47 22.62 -31.17
CA ILE A 455 0.89 23.94 -30.67
C ILE A 455 1.29 24.90 -31.80
N ASP A 456 1.86 24.36 -32.88
CA ASP A 456 2.20 25.10 -34.09
C ASP A 456 0.98 25.57 -34.86
N ASP A 457 -0.10 24.79 -34.89
CA ASP A 457 -1.38 25.23 -35.46
C ASP A 457 -2.01 26.36 -34.62
N GLU A 458 -1.89 26.29 -33.29
CA GLU A 458 -2.37 27.38 -32.40
C GLU A 458 -1.57 28.67 -32.62
N VAL A 459 -0.25 28.56 -32.78
CA VAL A 459 0.63 29.69 -33.14
C VAL A 459 0.24 30.23 -34.52
N ARG A 460 0.06 29.37 -35.53
CA ARG A 460 -0.36 29.76 -36.87
C ARG A 460 -1.68 30.53 -36.84
N VAL A 461 -2.70 29.98 -36.17
CA VAL A 461 -4.02 30.63 -36.05
C VAL A 461 -3.92 31.96 -35.31
N ALA A 462 -3.09 32.06 -34.27
CA ALA A 462 -2.88 33.31 -33.56
C ALA A 462 -2.26 34.39 -34.47
N ILE A 463 -1.28 34.02 -35.30
CA ILE A 463 -0.65 34.93 -36.27
C ILE A 463 -1.65 35.31 -37.37
N GLU A 464 -2.40 34.36 -37.93
CA GLU A 464 -3.44 34.63 -38.93
C GLU A 464 -4.52 35.57 -38.40
N GLN A 465 -4.97 35.38 -37.17
CA GLN A 465 -5.95 36.25 -36.53
C GLN A 465 -5.38 37.65 -36.27
N PHE A 466 -4.10 37.75 -35.91
CA PHE A 466 -3.42 39.03 -35.75
C PHE A 466 -3.33 39.79 -37.09
N ILE A 467 -3.05 39.08 -38.20
CA ILE A 467 -3.08 39.65 -39.55
C ILE A 467 -4.50 40.10 -39.91
N LYS A 468 -5.50 39.23 -39.74
CA LYS A 468 -6.91 39.53 -40.04
C LYS A 468 -7.48 40.71 -39.24
N ARG A 469 -6.91 40.99 -38.06
CA ARG A 469 -7.32 42.09 -37.18
C ARG A 469 -6.37 43.29 -37.24
N GLU A 470 -5.64 43.45 -38.34
CA GLU A 470 -4.81 44.62 -38.62
C GLU A 470 -3.81 44.94 -37.50
N GLY A 471 -3.22 43.91 -36.87
CA GLY A 471 -2.23 44.09 -35.81
C GLY A 471 -2.81 44.20 -34.40
N SER A 472 -4.10 43.94 -34.20
CA SER A 472 -4.69 43.78 -32.87
C SER A 472 -4.50 42.37 -32.33
N ILE A 473 -4.08 42.25 -31.06
CA ILE A 473 -3.84 40.96 -30.40
C ILE A 473 -5.17 40.18 -30.31
N PRO A 474 -5.22 38.92 -30.78
CA PRO A 474 -6.43 38.12 -30.71
C PRO A 474 -6.98 38.01 -29.28
N THR A 475 -8.29 38.20 -29.12
CA THR A 475 -8.94 38.17 -27.80
C THR A 475 -8.72 36.83 -27.10
N ASN A 476 -8.77 35.72 -27.84
CA ASN A 476 -8.50 34.39 -27.30
C ASN A 476 -7.06 34.25 -26.78
N LEU A 477 -6.10 34.91 -27.42
CA LEU A 477 -4.71 34.90 -26.99
C LEU A 477 -4.52 35.69 -25.69
N LEU A 478 -5.20 36.83 -25.56
CA LEU A 478 -5.23 37.61 -24.32
C LEU A 478 -5.92 36.85 -23.18
N GLN A 479 -7.01 36.14 -23.49
CA GLN A 479 -7.68 35.25 -22.54
C GLN A 479 -6.75 34.11 -22.11
N ASN A 480 -6.00 33.49 -23.02
CA ASN A 480 -5.01 32.47 -22.67
C ASN A 480 -3.89 33.02 -21.77
N PHE A 481 -3.43 34.25 -21.96
CA PHE A 481 -2.48 34.87 -21.04
C PHE A 481 -3.06 35.04 -19.62
N VAL A 482 -4.32 35.45 -19.51
CA VAL A 482 -5.00 35.69 -18.22
C VAL A 482 -5.36 34.37 -17.53
N PHE A 483 -5.94 33.43 -18.26
CA PHE A 483 -6.52 32.20 -17.72
C PHE A 483 -5.58 30.98 -17.76
N ARG A 484 -4.54 31.01 -18.61
CA ARG A 484 -3.57 29.92 -18.81
C ARG A 484 -2.14 30.43 -18.75
N ARG A 485 -1.82 31.28 -17.76
CA ARG A 485 -0.52 31.99 -17.68
C ARG A 485 0.70 31.06 -17.78
N GLN A 486 0.68 29.93 -17.07
CA GLN A 486 1.81 28.98 -17.09
C GLN A 486 1.97 28.32 -18.47
N TRP A 487 0.88 27.83 -19.08
CA TRP A 487 0.91 27.28 -20.45
C TRP A 487 1.31 28.35 -21.47
N PHE A 488 0.81 29.58 -21.33
CA PHE A 488 1.16 30.68 -22.23
C PHE A 488 2.68 30.93 -22.21
N ILE A 489 3.27 30.99 -21.01
CA ILE A 489 4.71 31.25 -20.84
C ILE A 489 5.58 30.04 -21.19
N ALA A 490 5.19 28.83 -20.78
CA ALA A 490 6.03 27.63 -20.89
C ALA A 490 5.82 26.84 -22.19
N THR A 491 4.71 27.07 -22.90
CA THR A 491 4.35 26.28 -24.09
C THR A 491 4.11 27.17 -25.30
N PHE A 492 3.18 28.12 -25.21
CA PHE A 492 2.82 28.95 -26.36
C PHE A 492 3.93 29.92 -26.77
N LEU A 493 4.53 30.65 -25.83
CA LEU A 493 5.60 31.59 -26.15
C LEU A 493 6.80 30.86 -26.80
N PRO A 494 7.43 29.83 -26.19
CA PRO A 494 8.53 29.10 -26.83
C PRO A 494 8.20 28.61 -28.24
N ALA A 495 6.99 28.09 -28.46
CA ALA A 495 6.53 27.69 -29.78
C ALA A 495 6.39 28.88 -30.74
N LEU A 496 5.80 30.01 -30.31
CA LEU A 496 5.70 31.24 -31.10
C LEU A 496 7.09 31.78 -31.50
N PHE A 497 8.07 31.75 -30.61
CA PHE A 497 9.43 32.19 -30.93
C PHE A 497 10.10 31.26 -31.95
N SER A 498 9.93 29.94 -31.75
CA SER A 498 10.52 28.89 -32.60
C SER A 498 9.75 28.62 -33.90
N TYR A 499 8.55 29.19 -34.06
CA TYR A 499 7.70 28.96 -35.23
C TYR A 499 8.36 29.53 -36.48
N ASP A 500 8.67 28.65 -37.42
CA ASP A 500 9.35 28.98 -38.67
C ASP A 500 8.41 28.80 -39.86
N ASN A 501 7.89 29.92 -40.34
CA ASN A 501 7.10 29.98 -41.56
C ASN A 501 7.44 31.28 -42.30
N PRO A 502 8.19 31.21 -43.42
CA PRO A 502 8.67 32.38 -44.15
C PRO A 502 7.56 33.37 -44.56
N SER A 503 6.33 32.90 -44.77
CA SER A 503 5.19 33.75 -45.15
C SER A 503 4.60 34.57 -44.00
N MET A 504 4.92 34.22 -42.74
CA MET A 504 4.33 34.79 -41.53
C MET A 504 5.35 35.46 -40.61
N THR A 505 6.63 35.48 -40.97
CA THR A 505 7.74 35.97 -40.13
C THR A 505 7.55 37.42 -39.67
N ASP A 506 7.17 38.33 -40.56
CA ASP A 506 6.93 39.75 -40.20
C ASP A 506 5.76 39.91 -39.22
N ALA A 507 4.66 39.20 -39.46
CA ALA A 507 3.49 39.20 -38.58
C ALA A 507 3.80 38.59 -37.21
N LYS A 508 4.62 37.53 -37.17
CA LYS A 508 5.13 36.90 -35.94
C LYS A 508 5.90 37.91 -35.08
N PHE A 509 6.85 38.63 -35.66
CA PHE A 509 7.63 39.64 -34.93
C PHE A 509 6.76 40.80 -34.44
N LYS A 510 5.80 41.26 -35.26
CA LYS A 510 4.84 42.29 -34.86
C LYS A 510 3.93 41.84 -33.71
N LEU A 511 3.46 40.59 -33.73
CA LEU A 511 2.68 40.00 -32.64
C LEU A 511 3.50 39.90 -31.35
N ILE A 512 4.75 39.42 -31.44
CA ILE A 512 5.68 39.34 -30.29
C ILE A 512 5.90 40.74 -29.68
N LYS A 513 6.12 41.76 -30.52
CA LYS A 513 6.29 43.15 -30.07
C LYS A 513 5.02 43.70 -29.40
N ALA A 514 3.84 43.47 -29.99
CA ALA A 514 2.56 43.89 -29.40
C ALA A 514 2.30 43.22 -28.03
N LEU A 515 2.62 41.93 -27.90
CA LEU A 515 2.54 41.20 -26.64
C LEU A 515 3.49 41.77 -25.58
N LYS A 516 4.71 42.15 -25.97
CA LYS A 516 5.68 42.84 -25.08
C LYS A 516 5.14 44.20 -24.62
N GLU A 517 4.69 45.04 -25.54
CA GLU A 517 4.17 46.39 -25.24
C GLU A 517 2.94 46.35 -24.31
N LYS A 518 2.15 45.27 -24.36
CA LYS A 518 1.02 45.03 -23.44
C LYS A 518 1.42 44.36 -22.12
N GLY A 519 2.70 44.20 -21.83
CA GLY A 519 3.21 43.59 -20.60
C GLY A 519 2.88 42.10 -20.47
N LYS A 520 2.66 41.40 -21.60
CA LYS A 520 2.30 39.97 -21.64
C LYS A 520 3.52 39.05 -21.75
N ILE A 521 4.70 39.62 -21.97
CA ILE A 521 5.98 38.90 -21.98
C ILE A 521 6.93 39.61 -20.99
N PRO A 522 7.42 38.91 -19.95
CA PRO A 522 8.43 39.48 -19.05
C PRO A 522 9.73 39.85 -19.78
N GLU A 523 10.38 40.94 -19.40
CA GLU A 523 11.60 41.44 -20.06
C GLU A 523 12.76 40.43 -20.03
N THR A 524 12.82 39.58 -18.99
CA THR A 524 13.81 38.50 -18.87
C THR A 524 13.58 37.42 -19.93
N VAL A 525 12.34 36.96 -20.07
CA VAL A 525 11.91 35.94 -21.05
C VAL A 525 12.06 36.46 -22.48
N TYR A 526 11.69 37.72 -22.72
CA TYR A 526 11.85 38.35 -24.04
C TYR A 526 13.32 38.39 -24.49
N ARG A 527 14.24 38.76 -23.58
CA ARG A 527 15.68 38.82 -23.89
C ARG A 527 16.27 37.44 -24.16
N GLU A 528 15.94 36.45 -23.34
CA GLU A 528 16.42 35.08 -23.49
C GLU A 528 15.94 34.43 -24.81
N LEU A 529 14.69 34.68 -25.21
CA LEU A 529 14.13 34.10 -26.43
C LEU A 529 14.60 34.83 -27.70
N MET A 530 14.84 36.14 -27.65
CA MET A 530 15.42 36.87 -28.78
C MET A 530 16.90 36.50 -29.04
N GLN A 531 17.65 36.11 -28.02
CA GLN A 531 19.01 35.57 -28.14
C GLN A 531 19.09 34.19 -28.81
N LYS A 532 17.96 33.48 -28.95
CA LYS A 532 17.89 32.19 -29.66
C LYS A 532 17.50 32.34 -31.14
N ILE A 533 17.05 33.53 -31.54
CA ILE A 533 16.57 33.85 -32.90
C ILE A 533 17.62 34.58 -33.73
N TYR A 534 18.56 35.27 -33.08
CA TYR A 534 19.79 35.83 -33.65
C TYR A 534 20.98 34.99 -33.19
#